data_AF-A0A1Z5L3T7-F1
#
_entry.id   AF-A0A1Z5L3T7-F1
#
_cell.length_a   1.000
_cell.length_b   1.000
_cell.length_c   1.000
_cell.angle_alpha   90.00
_cell.angle_beta   90.00
_cell.angle_gamma   90.00
#
_symmetry.space_group_name_H-M   'P 1'
#
loop_
_entity.id
_entity.type
_entity.pdbx_description
1 polymer ?
#
loop_
_entity_poly.entity_id
_entity_poly.type
_entity_poly.pdbx_seq_one_letter_code
_entity_poly.pdbx_strand_id
1 'polypeptide(L)'
;MRHMLSWVRAASRTALPQNKCAKRHIMKYHEPEYLEYLKPPVPVHEYPINVQLKGYDFTVLESSVKQILKIASLLGTQVSEVWATPLESASISTYKPQSTNVEENYKLNIYERNVQVKNLHGITAPIFFEAVQASLAPGVRLSIHRHTFDHEDIRYIPDLELEALQMQL
;
A
#
# COMPACT_ATOMS: atom_id res chain seq x y z
N MET A 1 -54.67 29.46 -51.37
CA MET A 1 -54.45 28.39 -50.38
C MET A 1 -54.45 29.01 -48.98
N ARG A 2 -55.57 28.93 -48.25
CA ARG A 2 -55.65 29.28 -46.81
C ARG A 2 -56.59 28.27 -46.17
N HIS A 3 -56.01 27.24 -45.55
CA HIS A 3 -56.75 26.23 -44.80
C HIS A 3 -56.89 26.64 -43.33
N MET A 4 -58.15 26.79 -42.93
CA MET A 4 -58.78 26.39 -41.67
C MET A 4 -57.90 26.23 -40.42
N LEU A 5 -58.10 27.17 -39.48
CA LEU A 5 -57.84 26.98 -38.06
C LEU A 5 -58.87 25.98 -37.48
N SER A 6 -58.37 24.89 -36.90
CA SER A 6 -59.13 23.98 -36.04
C SER A 6 -58.57 24.04 -34.63
N TRP A 7 -59.47 24.27 -33.67
CA TRP A 7 -59.21 24.26 -32.24
C TRP A 7 -58.95 22.84 -31.73
N VAL A 8 -57.85 22.66 -31.00
CA VAL A 8 -57.67 21.49 -30.13
C VAL A 8 -57.49 21.97 -28.70
N ARG A 9 -58.38 21.49 -27.83
CA ARG A 9 -58.49 21.79 -26.41
C ARG A 9 -57.19 21.44 -25.66
N ALA A 10 -56.71 22.37 -24.85
CA ALA A 10 -55.65 22.12 -23.89
C ALA A 10 -56.14 21.16 -22.80
N ALA A 11 -55.48 20.01 -22.65
CA ALA A 11 -55.66 19.11 -21.53
C ALA A 11 -54.70 19.50 -20.40
N SER A 12 -55.24 20.08 -19.32
CA SER A 12 -54.50 20.41 -18.11
C SER A 12 -54.08 19.14 -17.39
N ARG A 13 -52.77 18.85 -17.35
CA ARG A 13 -52.21 17.81 -16.49
C ARG A 13 -52.15 18.35 -15.07
N THR A 14 -53.08 17.96 -14.21
CA THR A 14 -52.95 18.14 -12.76
C THR A 14 -51.87 17.21 -12.24
N ALA A 15 -50.70 17.77 -11.89
CA ALA A 15 -49.63 17.04 -11.22
C ALA A 15 -50.05 16.72 -9.77
N LEU A 16 -49.92 15.46 -9.38
CA LEU A 16 -50.09 15.03 -7.99
C LEU A 16 -49.01 15.69 -7.11
N PRO A 17 -49.34 16.16 -5.89
CA PRO A 17 -48.34 16.73 -5.00
C PRO A 17 -47.36 15.63 -4.58
N GLN A 18 -46.09 15.80 -4.95
CA GLN A 18 -45.01 14.99 -4.40
C GLN A 18 -44.92 15.27 -2.90
N ASN A 19 -45.29 14.27 -2.10
CA ASN A 19 -45.06 14.26 -0.67
C ASN A 19 -43.57 14.49 -0.42
N LYS A 20 -43.19 15.70 0.01
CA LYS A 20 -41.85 15.97 0.53
C LYS A 20 -41.73 15.19 1.83
N CYS A 21 -41.25 13.95 1.76
CA CYS A 21 -40.81 13.20 2.92
C CYS A 21 -39.68 14.01 3.55
N ALA A 22 -39.98 14.72 4.64
CA ALA A 22 -38.98 15.43 5.41
C ALA A 22 -37.96 14.39 5.87
N LYS A 23 -36.73 14.47 5.33
CA LYS A 23 -35.60 13.71 5.85
C LYS A 23 -35.45 14.10 7.32
N ARG A 24 -35.91 13.22 8.21
CA ARG A 24 -35.65 13.32 9.64
C ARG A 24 -34.14 13.40 9.78
N HIS A 25 -33.65 14.57 10.16
CA HIS A 25 -32.27 14.75 10.58
C HIS A 25 -32.16 14.01 11.89
N ILE A 26 -31.85 12.71 11.82
CA ILE A 26 -31.34 11.97 12.96
C ILE A 26 -30.16 12.79 13.44
N MET A 27 -30.25 13.31 14.67
CA MET A 27 -29.18 14.01 15.35
C MET A 27 -27.94 13.12 15.26
N LYS A 28 -27.05 13.43 14.31
CA LYS A 28 -25.70 12.90 14.34
C LYS A 28 -25.14 13.45 15.64
N TYR A 29 -24.74 12.56 16.55
CA TYR A 29 -23.98 12.94 17.73
C TYR A 29 -22.87 13.89 17.26
N HIS A 30 -22.99 15.17 17.61
CA HIS A 30 -21.99 16.18 17.25
C HIS A 30 -20.77 15.82 18.07
N GLU A 31 -19.68 15.41 17.42
CA GLU A 31 -18.42 15.26 18.10
C GLU A 31 -18.08 16.60 18.78
N PRO A 32 -17.78 16.62 20.08
CA PRO A 32 -17.49 17.87 20.76
C PRO A 32 -16.21 18.51 20.21
N GLU A 33 -16.19 19.85 20.13
CA GLU A 33 -15.15 20.66 19.47
C GLU A 33 -13.73 20.35 19.97
N TYR A 34 -13.58 19.91 21.22
CA TYR A 34 -12.28 19.56 21.78
C TYR A 34 -11.60 18.37 21.09
N LEU A 35 -12.35 17.47 20.44
CA LEU A 35 -11.78 16.35 19.69
C LEU A 35 -11.08 16.80 18.41
N GLU A 36 -11.49 17.93 17.85
CA GLU A 36 -10.85 18.49 16.66
C GLU A 36 -9.44 19.02 16.97
N TYR A 37 -9.22 19.56 18.17
CA TYR A 37 -7.91 20.03 18.61
C TYR A 37 -6.90 18.89 18.86
N LEU A 38 -7.37 17.64 19.00
CA LEU A 38 -6.50 16.47 19.12
C LEU A 38 -5.98 15.97 17.76
N LYS A 39 -6.60 16.39 16.66
CA LYS A 39 -6.12 16.02 15.32
C LYS A 39 -4.83 16.78 15.04
N PRO A 40 -3.80 16.10 14.50
CA PRO A 40 -2.56 16.78 14.16
C PRO A 40 -2.85 17.87 13.11
N PRO A 41 -2.19 19.04 13.20
CA PRO A 41 -2.41 20.15 12.27
C PRO A 41 -1.97 19.81 10.84
N VAL A 42 -1.10 18.81 10.69
CA VAL A 42 -0.60 18.29 9.41
C VAL A 42 -1.10 16.85 9.28
N PRO A 43 -1.57 16.41 8.10
CA PRO A 43 -1.94 15.02 7.89
C PRO A 43 -0.73 14.12 8.15
N VAL A 44 -0.90 13.13 9.02
CA VAL A 44 0.12 12.12 9.34
C VAL A 44 -0.38 10.79 8.85
N HIS A 45 0.50 9.97 8.28
CA HIS A 45 0.16 8.60 7.94
C HIS A 45 -0.14 7.81 9.22
N GLU A 46 -1.39 7.38 9.37
CA GLU A 46 -1.89 6.66 10.56
C GLU A 46 -1.23 5.27 10.72
N TYR A 47 -0.93 4.61 9.60
CA TYR A 47 -0.37 3.27 9.58
C TYR A 47 1.14 3.31 9.29
N PRO A 48 1.92 2.38 9.87
CA PRO A 48 3.32 2.21 9.53
C PRO A 48 3.49 1.88 8.04
N ILE A 49 4.52 2.46 7.44
CA ILE A 49 4.89 2.24 6.05
C ILE A 49 6.16 1.41 6.02
N ASN A 50 6.14 0.35 5.22
CA ASN A 50 7.29 -0.48 4.96
C ASN A 50 7.99 -0.01 3.69
N VAL A 51 9.29 0.26 3.82
CA VAL A 51 10.22 0.46 2.71
C VAL A 51 10.97 -0.85 2.49
N GLN A 52 10.53 -1.60 1.48
CA GLN A 52 11.06 -2.89 1.12
C GLN A 52 12.13 -2.74 0.04
N LEU A 53 13.27 -3.38 0.28
CA LEU A 53 14.38 -3.47 -0.64
C LEU A 53 14.65 -4.93 -0.96
N LYS A 54 14.69 -5.28 -2.25
CA LYS A 54 15.12 -6.61 -2.73
C LYS A 54 16.36 -6.48 -3.59
N GLY A 55 17.32 -7.39 -3.45
CA GLY A 55 18.54 -7.38 -4.25
C GLY A 55 19.19 -8.75 -4.33
N TYR A 56 19.98 -8.98 -5.39
CA TYR A 56 20.74 -10.22 -5.55
C TYR A 56 22.07 -10.20 -4.81
N ASP A 57 22.67 -9.02 -4.65
CA ASP A 57 23.87 -8.81 -3.86
C ASP A 57 23.52 -8.26 -2.47
N PHE A 58 23.85 -9.05 -1.46
CA PHE A 58 23.63 -8.70 -0.06
C PHE A 58 24.37 -7.41 0.35
N THR A 59 25.61 -7.22 -0.11
CA THR A 59 26.45 -6.10 0.34
C THR A 59 25.90 -4.75 -0.13
N VAL A 60 25.46 -4.69 -1.39
CA VAL A 60 24.83 -3.52 -1.98
C VAL A 60 23.48 -3.22 -1.31
N LEU A 61 22.72 -4.28 -1.01
CA LEU A 61 21.45 -4.17 -0.30
C LEU A 61 21.63 -3.54 1.09
N GLU A 62 22.58 -4.04 1.88
CA GLU A 62 22.90 -3.49 3.22
C GLU A 62 23.35 -2.03 3.16
N SER A 63 24.19 -1.68 2.19
CA SER A 63 24.61 -0.30 2.00
C SER A 63 23.42 0.62 1.70
N SER A 64 22.48 0.16 0.87
CA SER A 64 21.26 0.89 0.53
C SER A 64 20.37 1.10 1.77
N VAL A 65 20.19 0.07 2.60
CA VAL A 65 19.45 0.19 3.87
C VAL A 65 20.08 1.25 4.78
N LYS A 66 21.41 1.24 4.94
CA LYS A 66 22.13 2.24 5.75
C LYS A 66 21.91 3.66 5.23
N GLN A 67 21.88 3.84 3.91
CA GLN A 67 21.61 5.13 3.29
C GLN A 67 20.18 5.62 3.56
N ILE A 68 19.19 4.73 3.49
CA ILE A 68 17.80 5.06 3.84
C ILE A 68 17.67 5.46 5.31
N LEU A 69 18.32 4.74 6.23
CA LEU A 69 18.32 5.10 7.65
C LEU A 69 18.94 6.49 7.88
N LYS A 70 20.01 6.81 7.15
CA LYS A 70 20.61 8.15 7.19
C LYS A 70 19.62 9.22 6.70
N ILE A 71 18.95 8.98 5.57
CA ILE A 71 17.93 9.90 5.03
C ILE A 71 16.78 10.10 6.03
N ALA A 72 16.29 9.02 6.65
CA ALA A 72 15.26 9.09 7.68
C ALA A 72 15.70 9.95 8.87
N SER A 73 16.94 9.76 9.34
CA SER A 73 17.49 10.55 10.44
C SER A 73 17.63 12.04 10.10
N LEU A 74 18.04 12.38 8.86
CA LEU A 74 18.17 13.75 8.40
C LEU A 74 16.82 14.45 8.26
N LEU A 75 15.78 13.72 7.85
CA LEU A 75 14.42 14.25 7.71
C LEU A 75 13.62 14.20 9.02
N GLY A 76 14.23 13.77 10.14
CA GLY A 76 13.57 13.65 11.43
C GLY A 76 12.42 12.64 11.44
N THR A 77 12.46 11.65 10.55
CA THR A 77 11.42 10.63 10.39
C THR A 77 11.66 9.47 11.35
N GLN A 78 10.62 9.00 12.03
CA GLN A 78 10.73 7.96 13.04
C GLN A 78 10.78 6.56 12.39
N VAL A 79 11.94 5.91 12.47
CA VAL A 79 12.10 4.50 12.09
C VAL A 79 11.72 3.63 13.29
N SER A 80 10.78 2.72 13.09
CA SER A 80 10.30 1.80 14.13
C SER A 80 11.15 0.55 14.21
N GLU A 81 11.37 -0.10 13.07
CA GLU A 81 12.01 -1.40 13.00
C GLU A 81 12.74 -1.56 11.66
N VAL A 82 13.83 -2.31 11.68
CA VAL A 82 14.58 -2.71 10.49
C VAL A 82 14.82 -4.21 10.59
N TRP A 83 14.35 -4.97 9.61
CA TRP A 83 14.40 -6.42 9.66
C TRP A 83 14.72 -7.05 8.30
N ALA A 84 15.14 -8.32 8.33
CA ALA A 84 15.38 -9.14 7.13
C ALA A 84 14.28 -10.18 6.97
N THR A 85 13.85 -10.36 5.73
CA THR A 85 12.99 -11.48 5.34
C THR A 85 13.87 -12.72 5.12
N PRO A 86 13.38 -13.94 5.39
CA PRO A 86 14.06 -15.16 4.99
C PRO A 86 14.48 -15.15 3.52
N LEU A 87 15.61 -15.80 3.23
CA LEU A 87 16.19 -15.82 1.88
C LEU A 87 15.28 -16.58 0.90
N GLU A 88 14.96 -15.94 -0.22
CA GLU A 88 14.29 -16.59 -1.35
C GLU A 88 15.36 -17.08 -2.34
N SER A 89 15.41 -18.38 -2.62
CA SER A 89 16.32 -18.95 -3.62
C SER A 89 15.55 -19.50 -4.82
N ALA A 90 15.83 -19.00 -6.01
CA ALA A 90 15.24 -19.47 -7.26
C ALA A 90 16.22 -20.34 -8.05
N SER A 91 15.78 -21.50 -8.52
CA SER A 91 16.54 -22.33 -9.46
C SER A 91 16.20 -21.94 -10.90
N ILE A 92 17.19 -21.51 -11.66
CA ILE A 92 17.06 -21.08 -13.05
C ILE A 92 17.79 -22.10 -13.93
N SER A 93 17.07 -22.72 -14.85
CA SER A 93 17.62 -23.69 -15.80
C SER A 93 17.69 -23.08 -17.19
N THR A 94 18.84 -23.16 -17.84
CA THR A 94 18.99 -22.82 -19.27
C THR A 94 18.79 -24.07 -20.12
N TYR A 95 18.26 -23.90 -21.33
CA TYR A 95 18.04 -24.98 -22.29
C TYR A 95 18.99 -24.82 -23.47
N LYS A 96 19.41 -25.96 -24.03
CA LYS A 96 20.20 -25.95 -25.26
C LYS A 96 19.41 -25.27 -26.39
N PRO A 97 20.09 -24.55 -27.30
CA PRO A 97 19.41 -23.92 -28.42
C PRO A 97 18.62 -24.95 -29.23
N GLN A 98 17.35 -24.65 -29.49
CA GLN A 98 16.42 -25.51 -30.23
C GLN A 98 16.20 -26.90 -29.60
N SER A 99 16.38 -27.04 -28.28
CA SER A 99 16.14 -28.30 -27.57
C SER A 99 15.40 -28.04 -26.26
N THR A 100 14.71 -29.07 -25.76
CA THR A 100 14.12 -29.09 -24.41
C THR A 100 15.07 -29.67 -23.36
N ASN A 101 16.26 -30.09 -23.76
CA ASN A 101 17.27 -30.58 -22.83
C ASN A 101 17.89 -29.42 -22.04
N VAL A 102 17.87 -29.55 -20.72
CA VAL A 102 18.52 -28.62 -19.79
C VAL A 102 20.03 -28.66 -20.03
N GLU A 103 20.63 -27.48 -20.11
CA GLU A 103 22.06 -27.28 -20.29
C GLU A 103 22.75 -27.03 -18.94
N GLU A 104 22.35 -25.96 -18.25
CA GLU A 104 22.93 -25.56 -16.97
C GLU A 104 21.84 -25.18 -15.98
N ASN A 105 22.16 -25.32 -14.69
CA ASN A 105 21.28 -24.93 -13.59
C ASN A 105 22.01 -23.94 -12.69
N TYR A 106 21.36 -22.81 -12.46
CA TYR A 106 21.85 -21.71 -11.64
C TYR A 106 20.96 -21.56 -10.41
N LYS A 107 21.57 -21.18 -9.28
CA LYS A 107 20.84 -20.78 -8.07
C LYS A 107 20.96 -19.28 -7.91
N LEU A 108 19.83 -18.58 -7.97
CA LEU A 108 19.76 -17.14 -7.80
C LEU A 108 19.13 -16.83 -6.45
N ASN A 109 19.92 -16.23 -5.57
CA ASN A 109 19.48 -15.83 -4.24
C ASN A 109 18.95 -14.39 -4.26
N ILE A 110 17.78 -14.17 -3.66
CA ILE A 110 17.14 -12.87 -3.53
C ILE A 110 17.10 -12.54 -2.04
N TYR A 111 17.87 -11.52 -1.66
CA TYR A 111 17.87 -10.98 -0.31
C TYR A 111 16.86 -9.85 -0.20
N GLU A 112 16.24 -9.72 0.96
CA GLU A 112 15.24 -8.71 1.23
C GLU A 112 15.46 -8.05 2.58
N ARG A 113 15.33 -6.73 2.61
CA ARG A 113 15.39 -5.89 3.81
C ARG A 113 14.19 -4.95 3.85
N ASN A 114 13.62 -4.80 5.03
CA ASN A 114 12.48 -3.95 5.27
C ASN A 114 12.81 -2.91 6.34
N VAL A 115 12.55 -1.64 6.03
CA VAL A 115 12.65 -0.52 6.96
C VAL A 115 11.23 -0.01 7.22
N GLN A 116 10.76 -0.14 8.46
CA GLN A 116 9.44 0.31 8.86
C GLN A 116 9.52 1.72 9.44
N VAL A 117 8.72 2.62 8.88
CA VAL A 117 8.61 4.02 9.29
C VAL A 117 7.24 4.27 9.92
N LYS A 118 7.21 5.01 11.04
CA LYS A 118 5.99 5.44 11.75
C LYS A 118 5.88 6.96 11.76
N ASN A 119 4.67 7.46 11.97
CA ASN A 119 4.39 8.89 12.15
C ASN A 119 4.93 9.77 11.00
N LEU A 120 4.87 9.28 9.76
CA LEU A 120 5.36 10.01 8.61
C LEU A 120 4.41 11.16 8.28
N HIS A 121 4.88 12.40 8.42
CA HIS A 121 4.11 13.59 8.07
C HIS A 121 3.87 13.66 6.55
N GLY A 122 2.67 14.06 6.13
CA GLY A 122 2.30 14.15 4.70
C GLY A 122 3.16 15.14 3.90
N ILE A 123 3.79 16.12 4.56
CA ILE A 123 4.73 17.07 3.93
C ILE A 123 6.11 16.42 3.73
N THR A 124 6.59 15.68 4.74
CA THR A 124 7.92 15.05 4.72
C THR A 124 7.93 13.76 3.92
N ALA A 125 6.79 13.06 3.83
CA ALA A 125 6.62 11.81 3.10
C ALA A 125 7.12 11.85 1.64
N PRO A 126 6.67 12.79 0.77
CA PRO A 126 7.12 12.85 -0.61
C PRO A 126 8.63 13.10 -0.73
N ILE A 127 9.18 13.99 0.11
CA ILE A 127 10.62 14.30 0.13
C ILE A 127 11.42 13.06 0.53
N PHE A 128 10.94 12.32 1.53
CA PHE A 128 11.56 11.08 1.96
C PHE A 128 11.55 10.04 0.82
N PHE A 129 10.42 9.80 0.17
CA PHE A 129 10.33 8.82 -0.92
C PHE A 129 11.18 9.20 -2.12
N GLU A 130 11.21 10.47 -2.51
CA GLU A 130 12.05 10.96 -3.59
C GLU A 130 13.54 10.81 -3.26
N ALA A 131 13.96 11.18 -2.05
CA ALA A 131 15.33 11.00 -1.60
C ALA A 131 15.75 9.52 -1.57
N VAL A 132 14.86 8.64 -1.10
CA VAL A 132 15.10 7.19 -1.10
C VAL A 132 15.24 6.66 -2.52
N GLN A 133 14.34 7.04 -3.44
CA GLN A 133 14.39 6.63 -4.84
C GLN A 133 15.68 7.11 -5.52
N ALA A 134 16.08 8.36 -5.30
CA ALA A 134 17.31 8.93 -5.86
C ALA A 134 18.58 8.28 -5.28
N SER A 135 18.49 7.75 -4.06
CA SER A 135 19.60 7.09 -3.36
C SER A 135 19.80 5.61 -3.69
N LEU A 136 18.92 5.03 -4.52
CA LEU A 136 18.86 3.59 -4.73
C LEU A 136 20.08 3.09 -5.52
N ALA A 137 20.77 2.09 -4.98
CA ALA A 137 21.90 1.46 -5.65
C ALA A 137 21.44 0.63 -6.88
N PRO A 138 22.31 0.46 -7.90
CA PRO A 138 21.98 -0.34 -9.06
C PRO A 138 21.72 -1.81 -8.67
N GLY A 139 20.72 -2.43 -9.30
CA GLY A 139 20.37 -3.82 -9.04
C GLY A 139 19.52 -4.05 -7.77
N VAL A 140 19.20 -3.00 -7.01
CA VAL A 140 18.25 -3.06 -5.90
C VAL A 140 16.87 -2.62 -6.39
N ARG A 141 15.83 -3.36 -5.97
CA ARG A 141 14.43 -3.05 -6.24
C ARG A 141 13.80 -2.48 -4.98
N LEU A 142 13.14 -1.34 -5.12
CA LEU A 142 12.42 -0.64 -4.06
C LEU A 142 10.91 -0.86 -4.20
N SER A 143 10.25 -1.17 -3.10
CA SER A 143 8.79 -1.27 -2.97
C SER A 143 8.36 -0.55 -1.70
N ILE A 144 7.34 0.31 -1.79
CA ILE A 144 6.82 1.07 -0.67
C ILE A 144 5.36 0.71 -0.51
N HIS A 145 5.00 0.18 0.65
CA HIS A 145 3.64 -0.27 0.92
C HIS A 145 3.28 -0.08 2.40
N ARG A 146 1.98 -0.11 2.69
CA ARG A 146 1.48 -0.10 4.07
C ARG A 146 1.85 -1.44 4.73
N HIS A 147 2.28 -1.38 5.98
CA HIS A 147 2.52 -2.60 6.76
C HIS A 147 1.21 -3.36 7.03
N THR A 148 1.23 -4.66 6.74
CA THR A 148 0.17 -5.63 7.06
C THR A 148 0.76 -6.75 7.92
N PHE A 149 -0.11 -7.51 8.58
CA PHE A 149 0.27 -8.63 9.44
C PHE A 149 1.00 -9.72 8.66
N ASP A 150 0.61 -9.99 7.40
CA ASP A 150 1.27 -10.97 6.53
C ASP A 150 2.79 -10.72 6.38
N HIS A 151 3.22 -9.45 6.38
CA HIS A 151 4.64 -9.11 6.28
C HIS A 151 5.43 -9.46 7.54
N GLU A 152 4.74 -9.48 8.69
CA GLU A 152 5.32 -9.91 9.95
C GLU A 152 5.33 -11.44 10.06
N ASP A 153 4.26 -12.11 9.62
CA ASP A 153 4.11 -13.57 9.67
C ASP A 153 5.19 -14.33 8.91
N ILE A 154 5.61 -13.82 7.75
CA ILE A 154 6.65 -14.45 6.91
C ILE A 154 7.98 -14.65 7.68
N ARG A 155 8.20 -13.89 8.75
CA ARG A 155 9.41 -13.98 9.58
C ARG A 155 9.39 -15.18 10.52
N TYR A 156 8.21 -15.69 10.85
CA TYR A 156 8.02 -16.78 11.80
C TYR A 156 7.94 -18.13 11.07
N ILE A 157 8.28 -19.19 11.79
CA ILE A 157 8.13 -20.57 11.28
C ILE A 157 6.66 -20.98 11.49
N PRO A 158 5.96 -21.46 10.45
CA PRO A 158 4.56 -21.86 10.58
C PRO A 158 4.41 -23.07 11.51
N ASP A 159 3.33 -23.07 12.30
CA ASP A 159 2.96 -24.19 13.18
C ASP A 159 2.08 -25.18 12.42
N LEU A 160 2.72 -26.18 11.81
CA LEU A 160 2.08 -27.19 10.98
C LEU A 160 1.09 -28.07 11.75
N GLU A 161 1.28 -28.26 13.07
CA GLU A 161 0.38 -29.06 13.90
C GLU A 161 -0.94 -28.31 14.13
N LEU A 162 -0.83 -27.01 14.44
CA LEU A 162 -1.99 -26.12 14.60
C LEU A 162 -2.78 -26.02 13.30
N GLU A 163 -2.11 -25.85 12.16
CA GLU A 163 -2.74 -25.82 10.83
C GLU A 163 -3.47 -27.15 10.53
N ALA A 164 -2.84 -28.29 10.81
CA ALA A 164 -3.45 -29.60 10.60
C ALA A 164 -4.70 -29.82 11.48
N LEU A 165 -4.68 -29.34 12.72
CA LEU A 165 -5.83 -29.41 13.63
C LEU A 165 -6.99 -28.52 13.14
N GLN A 166 -6.70 -27.32 12.64
CA GLN A 166 -7.72 -26.42 12.09
C GLN A 166 -8.41 -27.00 10.85
N MET A 167 -7.67 -27.74 10.01
CA MET A 167 -8.24 -28.40 8.83
C MET A 167 -9.18 -29.57 9.15
N GLN A 168 -9.09 -30.14 10.36
CA GLN A 168 -9.90 -31.29 10.78
C GLN A 168 -11.24 -30.89 11.42
N LEU A 169 -11.42 -29.61 11.77
CA LEU A 169 -12.63 -29.05 12.36
C LEU A 169 -13.59 -28.50 11.29
#